data_AF-F7UVZ4-F1
#
_entry.id   AF-F7UVZ4-F1
#
_cell.length_a   1.000
_cell.length_b   1.000
_cell.length_c   1.000
_cell.angle_alpha   90.00
_cell.angle_beta   90.00
_cell.angle_gamma   90.00
#
_symmetry.space_group_name_H-M   'P 1'
#
loop_
_entity.id
_entity.type
_entity.pdbx_description
1 polymer ?
#
loop_
_entity_poly.entity_id
_entity_poly.type
_entity_poly.pdbx_seq_one_letter_code
_entity_poly.pdbx_strand_id
1 'polypeptide(L)'
;MVSGMPFAALPVESLYKPWSTSLGNDYGAQRGLYLGDSARHLQALYASLDLTVPVRFAAMPDHLSLLLELLSLFVGSGNERAARDVVADHLDWLDAYDATLAARSEALACAPTLATHRREALGEGITHLRALVSLANRSVHEVCQ
;
A
#
# COMPACT_ATOMS: atom_id res chain seq x y z
N MET A 1 -19.12 7.80 0.58
CA MET A 1 -19.35 6.40 1.01
C MET A 1 -18.02 5.67 0.92
N VAL A 2 -17.48 5.15 2.03
CA VAL A 2 -16.37 4.20 1.96
C VAL A 2 -17.01 2.85 1.61
N SER A 3 -16.88 2.44 0.35
CA SER A 3 -17.26 1.09 -0.08
C SER A 3 -16.20 0.12 0.42
N GLY A 4 -16.56 -0.71 1.39
CA GLY A 4 -15.67 -1.70 1.99
C GLY A 4 -16.20 -2.20 3.34
N MET A 5 -15.70 -3.35 3.78
CA MET A 5 -15.96 -3.85 5.14
C MET A 5 -15.57 -2.77 6.18
N PRO A 6 -16.37 -2.57 7.25
CA PRO A 6 -15.99 -1.68 8.33
C PRO A 6 -14.60 -2.03 8.86
N PHE A 7 -13.80 -1.02 9.18
CA PHE A 7 -12.42 -1.17 9.67
C PHE A 7 -11.39 -1.68 8.65
N ALA A 8 -11.77 -1.93 7.39
CA ALA A 8 -10.80 -2.28 6.35
C ALA A 8 -9.83 -1.11 6.08
N ALA A 9 -8.55 -1.47 5.90
CA ALA A 9 -7.50 -0.59 5.38
C ALA A 9 -6.69 -1.41 4.38
N LEU A 10 -6.82 -1.07 3.09
CA LEU A 10 -6.24 -1.85 2.02
C LEU A 10 -4.80 -1.38 1.76
N PRO A 11 -3.82 -2.29 1.63
CA PRO A 11 -2.42 -1.93 1.42
C PRO A 11 -2.16 -1.58 -0.05
N VAL A 12 -2.75 -0.49 -0.52
CA VAL A 12 -2.65 -0.02 -1.91
C VAL A 12 -2.19 1.44 -1.93
N GLU A 13 -1.03 1.71 -2.54
CA GLU A 13 -0.33 3.00 -2.48
C GLU A 13 -1.22 4.20 -2.86
N SER A 14 -1.96 4.10 -3.97
CA SER A 14 -2.82 5.19 -4.49
C SER A 14 -3.90 5.64 -3.52
N LEU A 15 -4.28 4.81 -2.54
CA LEU A 15 -5.20 5.22 -1.49
C LEU A 15 -4.58 6.22 -0.49
N TYR A 16 -3.26 6.26 -0.39
CA TYR A 16 -2.52 7.05 0.60
C TYR A 16 -1.81 8.26 -0.02
N LYS A 17 -1.48 8.21 -1.32
CA LYS A 17 -0.85 9.31 -2.06
C LYS A 17 -1.89 10.21 -2.73
N PRO A 18 -1.54 11.47 -3.05
CA PRO A 18 -2.38 12.32 -3.90
C PRO A 18 -2.68 11.62 -5.23
N TRP A 19 -3.92 11.69 -5.70
CA TRP A 19 -4.34 11.00 -6.92
C TRP A 19 -3.55 11.48 -8.14
N SER A 20 -3.27 12.78 -8.25
CA SER A 20 -2.29 13.29 -9.20
C SER A 20 -1.63 14.57 -8.70
N THR A 21 -0.38 14.79 -9.10
CA THR A 21 0.36 16.04 -8.88
C THR A 21 0.27 16.99 -10.07
N SER A 22 -0.33 16.57 -11.19
CA SER A 22 -0.44 17.36 -12.41
C SER A 22 -1.57 18.38 -12.32
N LEU A 23 -1.33 19.61 -12.77
CA LEU A 23 -2.38 20.65 -12.82
C LEU A 23 -3.45 20.30 -13.87
N GLY A 24 -4.71 20.62 -13.57
CA GLY A 24 -5.83 20.50 -14.53
C GLY A 24 -6.46 19.11 -14.64
N ASN A 25 -6.17 18.19 -13.71
CA ASN A 25 -6.83 16.89 -13.64
C ASN A 25 -8.11 16.95 -12.78
N ASP A 26 -9.10 16.09 -13.08
CA ASP A 26 -10.44 16.14 -12.46
C ASP A 26 -10.47 15.85 -10.95
N TYR A 27 -9.48 15.15 -10.42
CA TYR A 27 -9.44 14.70 -9.02
C TYR A 27 -8.38 15.41 -8.17
N GLY A 28 -7.51 16.20 -8.79
CA GLY A 28 -6.42 16.95 -8.14
C GLY A 28 -5.58 16.09 -7.19
N ALA A 29 -5.26 16.68 -6.04
CA ALA A 29 -4.50 16.06 -4.96
C ALA A 29 -5.37 15.20 -4.00
N GLN A 30 -6.60 14.82 -4.41
CA GLN A 30 -7.48 14.00 -3.57
C GLN A 30 -6.83 12.66 -3.22
N ARG A 31 -7.01 12.20 -1.98
CA ARG A 31 -6.54 10.88 -1.50
C ARG A 31 -7.71 9.89 -1.39
N GLY A 32 -7.37 8.61 -1.21
CA GLY A 32 -8.35 7.53 -1.04
C GLY A 32 -9.00 7.06 -2.35
N LEU A 33 -8.37 7.35 -3.49
CA LEU A 33 -8.84 6.97 -4.82
C LEU A 33 -7.82 6.05 -5.48
N TYR A 34 -8.30 4.98 -6.11
CA TYR A 34 -7.43 4.08 -6.89
C TYR A 34 -6.94 4.73 -8.19
N LEU A 35 -5.91 4.12 -8.78
CA LEU A 35 -5.45 4.41 -10.15
C LEU A 35 -5.00 5.87 -10.35
N GLY A 36 -4.42 6.46 -9.30
CA GLY A 36 -3.68 7.72 -9.37
C GLY A 36 -2.32 7.56 -10.06
N ASP A 37 -1.51 8.61 -10.03
CA ASP A 37 -0.22 8.67 -10.72
C ASP A 37 0.74 7.55 -10.30
N SER A 38 0.76 7.17 -9.02
CA SER A 38 1.58 6.05 -8.53
C SER A 38 1.24 4.71 -9.18
N ALA A 39 -0.05 4.40 -9.27
CA ALA A 39 -0.55 3.18 -9.90
C ALA A 39 -0.26 3.15 -11.39
N ARG A 40 -0.42 4.28 -12.09
CA ARG A 40 -0.08 4.40 -13.52
C ARG A 40 1.42 4.24 -13.76
N HIS A 41 2.25 4.79 -12.88
CA HIS A 41 3.70 4.63 -12.96
C HIS A 41 4.08 3.15 -12.87
N LEU A 42 3.53 2.39 -11.92
CA LEU A 42 3.79 0.96 -11.83
C LEU A 42 3.25 0.18 -13.03
N GLN A 43 2.09 0.53 -13.58
CA GLN A 43 1.61 -0.11 -14.81
C GLN A 43 2.59 0.06 -15.96
N ALA A 44 3.13 1.28 -16.14
CA ALA A 44 4.15 1.54 -17.14
C ALA A 44 5.46 0.76 -16.85
N LEU A 45 5.85 0.69 -15.57
CA LEU A 45 7.03 -0.06 -15.15
C LEU A 45 6.89 -1.56 -15.41
N TYR A 46 5.77 -2.18 -15.02
CA TYR A 46 5.49 -3.58 -15.30
C TYR A 46 5.50 -3.86 -16.81
N ALA A 47 4.88 -2.99 -17.61
CA ALA A 47 4.91 -3.12 -19.07
C ALA A 47 6.34 -3.03 -19.64
N SER A 48 7.18 -2.13 -19.11
CA SER A 48 8.58 -1.99 -19.55
C SER A 48 9.47 -3.18 -19.21
N LEU A 49 9.10 -3.94 -18.17
CA LEU A 49 9.80 -5.14 -17.71
C LEU A 49 9.18 -6.43 -18.28
N ASP A 50 8.17 -6.32 -19.15
CA ASP A 50 7.37 -7.44 -19.67
C ASP A 50 6.75 -8.31 -18.55
N LEU A 51 6.36 -7.67 -17.44
CA LEU A 51 5.71 -8.31 -16.31
C LEU A 51 4.19 -8.23 -16.44
N THR A 52 3.53 -9.37 -16.21
CA THR A 52 2.06 -9.44 -16.20
C THR A 52 1.52 -9.26 -14.78
N VAL A 53 0.68 -8.26 -14.58
CA VAL A 53 -0.06 -8.09 -13.31
C VAL A 53 -1.16 -9.17 -13.23
N PRO A 54 -1.20 -9.98 -12.16
CA PRO A 54 -2.26 -10.98 -12.00
C PRO A 54 -3.65 -10.35 -11.98
N VAL A 55 -4.64 -11.00 -12.59
CA VAL A 55 -6.01 -10.46 -12.73
C VAL A 55 -6.64 -9.98 -11.41
N ARG A 56 -6.34 -10.66 -10.29
CA ARG A 56 -6.82 -10.27 -8.96
C ARG A 56 -6.34 -8.88 -8.50
N PHE A 57 -5.25 -8.39 -9.08
CA PHE A 57 -4.66 -7.08 -8.81
C PHE A 57 -4.86 -6.08 -9.96
N ALA A 58 -5.65 -6.40 -10.99
CA ALA A 58 -5.80 -5.52 -12.15
C ALA A 58 -6.29 -4.10 -11.79
N ALA A 59 -7.10 -3.97 -10.73
CA ALA A 59 -7.59 -2.69 -10.22
C ALA A 59 -6.64 -2.01 -9.20
N MET A 60 -5.58 -2.69 -8.79
CA MET A 60 -4.63 -2.26 -7.76
C MET A 60 -3.21 -2.75 -8.11
N PRO A 61 -2.64 -2.26 -9.22
CA PRO A 61 -1.28 -2.62 -9.65
C PRO A 61 -0.23 -2.22 -8.60
N ASP A 62 -0.56 -1.25 -7.75
CA ASP A 62 0.21 -0.69 -6.65
C ASP A 62 -0.15 -1.25 -5.28
N HIS A 63 -0.62 -2.50 -5.25
CA HIS A 63 -0.78 -3.26 -4.03
C HIS A 63 0.59 -3.61 -3.43
N LEU A 64 0.74 -3.49 -2.10
CA LEU A 64 2.00 -3.69 -1.38
C LEU A 64 2.69 -5.02 -1.70
N SER A 65 1.93 -6.11 -1.84
CA SER A 65 2.50 -7.40 -2.26
C SER A 65 3.23 -7.34 -3.59
N LEU A 66 2.68 -6.65 -4.60
CA LEU A 66 3.32 -6.50 -5.91
C LEU A 66 4.53 -5.57 -5.84
N LEU A 67 4.49 -4.54 -4.99
CA LEU A 67 5.62 -3.66 -4.74
C LEU A 67 6.80 -4.41 -4.10
N LEU A 68 6.53 -5.28 -3.13
CA LEU A 68 7.55 -6.11 -2.48
C LEU A 68 8.11 -7.17 -3.45
N GLU A 69 7.28 -7.76 -4.31
CA GLU A 69 7.74 -8.67 -5.37
C GLU A 69 8.65 -7.94 -6.37
N LEU A 70 8.28 -6.73 -6.81
CA LEU A 70 9.10 -5.90 -7.70
C LEU A 70 10.43 -5.50 -7.05
N LEU A 71 10.40 -5.09 -5.78
CA LEU A 71 11.61 -4.81 -5.01
C LEU A 71 12.52 -6.04 -4.92
N SER A 72 11.94 -7.22 -4.62
CA SER A 72 12.67 -8.48 -4.56
C SER A 72 13.30 -8.85 -5.91
N LEU A 73 12.61 -8.55 -7.03
CA LEU A 73 13.15 -8.74 -8.38
C LEU A 73 14.40 -7.87 -8.60
N PHE A 74 14.34 -6.58 -8.27
CA PHE A 74 15.47 -5.67 -8.47
C PHE A 74 16.67 -6.00 -7.57
N VAL A 75 16.41 -6.34 -6.30
CA VAL A 75 17.47 -6.81 -5.38
C VAL A 75 18.07 -8.11 -5.90
N GLY A 76 17.24 -9.07 -6.30
CA GLY A 76 17.69 -10.37 -6.83
C GLY A 76 18.49 -10.25 -8.13
N SER A 77 18.23 -9.22 -8.94
CA SER A 77 18.99 -8.93 -10.16
C SER A 77 20.24 -8.06 -9.92
N GLY A 78 20.52 -7.63 -8.69
CA GLY A 78 21.60 -6.69 -8.37
C GLY A 78 21.38 -5.27 -8.89
N ASN A 79 20.15 -4.90 -9.26
CA ASN A 79 19.81 -3.55 -9.73
C ASN A 79 19.47 -2.64 -8.54
N GLU A 80 20.50 -2.31 -7.76
CA GLU A 80 20.34 -1.51 -6.53
C GLU A 80 19.72 -0.14 -6.78
N ARG A 81 20.00 0.47 -7.94
CA ARG A 81 19.43 1.78 -8.28
C ARG A 81 17.92 1.70 -8.39
N ALA A 82 17.41 0.75 -9.17
CA ALA A 82 15.96 0.54 -9.31
C ALA A 82 15.31 0.12 -7.99
N ALA A 83 16.00 -0.69 -7.17
CA ALA A 83 15.53 -1.05 -5.84
C ALA A 83 15.36 0.21 -4.95
N ARG A 84 16.36 1.09 -4.91
CA ARG A 84 16.29 2.35 -4.15
C ARG A 84 15.21 3.30 -4.68
N ASP A 85 15.06 3.40 -6.01
CA ASP A 85 14.03 4.24 -6.61
C ASP A 85 12.62 3.73 -6.26
N VAL A 86 12.35 2.41 -6.33
CA VAL A 86 11.07 1.82 -5.86
C VAL A 86 10.82 2.10 -4.38
N VAL A 87 11.84 1.95 -3.54
CA VAL A 87 11.70 2.22 -2.11
C VAL A 87 11.34 3.68 -1.85
N ALA A 88 12.06 4.60 -2.46
CA ALA A 88 11.84 6.04 -2.27
C ALA A 88 10.49 6.50 -2.84
N ASP A 89 10.14 6.03 -4.04
CA ASP A 89 8.99 6.55 -4.77
C ASP A 89 7.70 5.78 -4.49
N HIS A 90 7.76 4.52 -4.05
CA HIS A 90 6.59 3.63 -3.94
C HIS A 90 6.38 3.00 -2.57
N LEU A 91 7.26 3.23 -1.58
CA LEU A 91 7.08 2.76 -0.20
C LEU A 91 7.07 3.89 0.85
N ASP A 92 7.10 5.15 0.41
CA ASP A 92 6.99 6.36 1.25
C ASP A 92 5.63 6.53 1.95
N TRP A 93 4.63 5.75 1.57
CA TRP A 93 3.27 5.79 2.12
C TRP A 93 3.04 4.82 3.29
N LEU A 94 3.99 3.94 3.59
CA LEU A 94 3.82 2.88 4.59
C LEU A 94 3.51 3.43 5.99
N ASP A 95 4.07 4.58 6.37
CA ASP A 95 3.78 5.22 7.65
C ASP A 95 2.33 5.72 7.72
N ALA A 96 1.80 6.26 6.63
CA ALA A 96 0.40 6.66 6.54
C ALA A 96 -0.56 5.44 6.60
N TYR A 97 -0.11 4.31 6.05
CA TYR A 97 -0.84 3.06 6.16
C TYR A 97 -0.86 2.52 7.60
N ASP A 98 0.29 2.48 8.29
CA ASP A 98 0.36 2.09 9.70
C ASP A 98 -0.51 2.99 10.59
N ALA A 99 -0.46 4.31 10.37
CA ALA A 99 -1.31 5.26 11.08
C ALA A 99 -2.81 4.97 10.86
N THR A 100 -3.19 4.59 9.63
CA THR A 100 -4.57 4.19 9.32
C THR A 100 -4.95 2.91 10.07
N LEU A 101 -4.08 1.90 10.08
CA LEU A 101 -4.29 0.65 10.81
C LEU A 101 -4.42 0.90 12.32
N ALA A 102 -3.58 1.77 12.89
CA ALA A 102 -3.66 2.18 14.29
C ALA A 102 -5.02 2.82 14.61
N ALA A 103 -5.47 3.78 13.79
CA ALA A 103 -6.78 4.39 13.94
C ALA A 103 -7.94 3.39 13.81
N ARG A 104 -7.80 2.36 12.95
CA ARG A 104 -8.78 1.26 12.88
C ARG A 104 -8.80 0.42 14.14
N SER A 105 -7.65 0.14 14.73
CA SER A 105 -7.54 -0.58 16.01
C SER A 105 -8.26 0.18 17.14
N GLU A 106 -8.06 1.49 17.22
CA GLU A 106 -8.73 2.34 18.22
C GLU A 106 -10.24 2.39 18.01
N ALA A 107 -10.68 2.60 16.76
CA ALA A 107 -12.10 2.62 16.43
C ALA A 107 -12.80 1.27 16.70
N LEU A 108 -12.08 0.16 16.50
CA LEU A 108 -12.58 -1.20 16.78
C LEU A 108 -12.77 -1.44 18.28
N ALA A 109 -11.88 -0.92 19.12
CA ALA A 109 -12.01 -0.98 20.58
C ALA A 109 -13.26 -0.23 21.07
N CYS A 110 -13.62 0.86 20.39
CA CYS A 110 -14.79 1.69 20.69
C CYS A 110 -16.09 1.24 19.99
N ALA A 111 -16.12 0.08 19.32
CA ALA A 111 -17.27 -0.41 18.57
C ALA A 111 -18.09 -1.47 19.37
N PRO A 112 -19.09 -1.06 20.18
CA PRO A 112 -19.87 -1.99 21.01
C PRO A 112 -20.83 -2.87 20.19
N THR A 113 -21.14 -2.49 18.96
CA THR A 113 -22.11 -3.18 18.08
C THR A 113 -21.54 -4.42 17.39
N LEU A 114 -20.23 -4.61 17.41
CA LEU A 114 -19.59 -5.79 16.80
C LEU A 114 -19.56 -6.96 17.79
N ALA A 115 -19.87 -8.16 17.32
CA ALA A 115 -19.73 -9.37 18.14
C ALA A 115 -18.27 -9.55 18.60
N THR A 116 -18.05 -9.96 19.85
CA THR A 116 -16.71 -10.03 20.47
C THR A 116 -15.70 -10.82 19.66
N HIS A 117 -16.04 -12.03 19.19
CA HIS A 117 -15.15 -12.85 18.36
C HIS A 117 -14.71 -12.16 17.05
N ARG A 118 -15.59 -11.35 16.43
CA ARG A 118 -15.22 -10.59 15.22
C ARG A 118 -14.30 -9.43 15.56
N ARG A 119 -14.49 -8.82 16.73
CA ARG A 119 -13.63 -7.74 17.22
C ARG A 119 -12.22 -8.24 17.49
N GLU A 120 -12.11 -9.40 18.13
CA GLU A 120 -10.82 -10.06 18.40
C GLU A 120 -10.12 -10.44 17.10
N ALA A 121 -10.81 -11.13 16.18
CA ALA A 121 -10.23 -11.53 14.89
C ALA A 121 -9.76 -10.33 14.04
N LEU A 122 -10.53 -9.24 14.01
CA LEU A 122 -10.12 -8.00 13.33
C LEU A 122 -8.93 -7.34 14.04
N GLY A 123 -8.90 -7.35 15.37
CA GLY A 123 -7.78 -6.82 16.16
C GLY A 123 -6.49 -7.58 15.87
N GLU A 124 -6.53 -8.91 15.89
CA GLU A 124 -5.40 -9.77 15.53
C GLU A 124 -4.92 -9.51 14.09
N GLY A 125 -5.84 -9.39 13.14
CA GLY A 125 -5.53 -9.07 11.75
C GLY A 125 -4.84 -7.71 11.61
N ILE A 126 -5.32 -6.68 12.30
CA ILE A 126 -4.69 -5.35 12.29
C ILE A 126 -3.28 -5.43 12.91
N THR A 127 -3.12 -6.07 14.06
CA THR A 127 -1.81 -6.26 14.70
C THR A 127 -0.83 -6.99 13.77
N HIS A 128 -1.28 -8.04 13.10
CA HIS A 128 -0.46 -8.78 12.14
C HIS A 128 0.00 -7.90 10.97
N LEU A 129 -0.92 -7.14 10.36
CA LEU A 129 -0.57 -6.22 9.26
C LEU A 129 0.43 -5.14 9.70
N ARG A 130 0.25 -4.54 10.88
CA ARG A 130 1.19 -3.54 11.41
C ARG A 130 2.59 -4.12 11.64
N ALA A 131 2.68 -5.38 12.08
CA ALA A 131 3.96 -6.07 12.21
C ALA A 131 4.65 -6.29 10.86
N LEU A 132 3.89 -6.65 9.82
CA LEU A 132 4.40 -6.79 8.45
C LEU A 132 4.87 -5.45 7.86
N VAL A 133 4.09 -4.37 8.06
CA VAL A 133 4.48 -3.02 7.63
C VAL A 133 5.76 -2.57 8.33
N SER A 134 5.86 -2.81 9.64
CA SER A 134 7.07 -2.50 10.40
C SER A 134 8.29 -3.28 9.89
N LEU A 135 8.12 -4.53 9.47
CA LEU A 135 9.18 -5.32 8.84
C LEU A 135 9.57 -4.75 7.48
N ALA A 136 8.59 -4.44 6.63
CA ALA A 136 8.83 -3.83 5.32
C ALA A 136 9.58 -2.50 5.44
N ASN A 137 9.18 -1.64 6.39
CA ASN A 137 9.88 -0.38 6.67
C ASN A 137 11.34 -0.59 7.07
N ARG A 138 11.65 -1.59 7.90
CA ARG A 138 13.05 -1.88 8.27
C ARG A 138 13.87 -2.35 7.06
N SER A 139 13.34 -3.26 6.26
CA SER A 139 14.02 -3.75 5.05
C SER A 139 14.21 -2.65 4.00
N VAL A 140 13.25 -1.73 3.89
CA VAL A 140 13.36 -0.49 3.10
C VAL A 140 14.57 0.34 3.53
N HIS A 141 14.76 0.53 4.84
CA HIS A 141 15.89 1.30 5.35
C HIS A 141 17.24 0.61 5.07
N GLU A 142 17.29 -0.72 5.07
CA GLU A 142 18.50 -1.48 4.72
C GLU A 142 18.89 -1.32 3.23
N VAL A 143 17.92 -1.25 2.32
CA VAL A 143 18.18 -1.05 0.87
C VAL A 143 18.67 0.37 0.56
N CYS A 144 18.31 1.34 1.40
CA CYS A 144 18.70 2.75 1.24
C CYS A 144 20.08 3.10 1.82
N GLN A 145 20.69 2.21 2.62
CA GLN A 145 22.05 2.37 3.16
C GLN A 145 23.11 1.91 2.17
#